data_AF-A0A0C3AMH4-F1
#
_entry.id   AF-A0A0C3AMH4-F1
#
_cell.length_a   1.000
_cell.length_b   1.000
_cell.length_c   1.000
_cell.angle_alpha   90.00
_cell.angle_beta   90.00
_cell.angle_gamma   90.00
#
_symmetry.space_group_name_H-M   'P 1'
#
loop_
_entity.id
_entity.type
_entity.pdbx_description
1 polymer ?
#
loop_
_entity_poly.entity_id
_entity_poly.type
_entity_poly.pdbx_seq_one_letter_code
_entity_poly.pdbx_strand_id
1 'polypeptide(L)'
;MDDTSRCDEWYHTQCVNVSDVEIDLVDQFMCPPCVKRPCNPELRTTWKRRCQFGLKHENPSSPSACHKPCRGAFSKYCSDECGIKSMQQRISEWENSGGKREVLWEVVKNAEKREGIVVRADFVKPLTLVTNGSRPEERRASRPDAAGKRRVEWEIGRLNVQLEEVVTEREMVKREMDTVLWREKVVDLAAERAEYVDQCGWDQRLCFGEEEWVDFGAEVLESYEEKGERTDEAMQVDGSSAHCEWWCTGKKKCERHAGWQKLRTAEVSFDKEMTEGILLKLTTREREIRKRIEDILYPQTSQTVQSPRLNGRSS
;
A
#
# COMPACT_ATOMS: atom_id res chain seq x y z
N MET A 1 -9.57 -35.90 0.33
CA MET A 1 -9.01 -35.34 -0.93
C MET A 1 -9.92 -35.84 -2.04
N ASP A 2 -11.09 -35.23 -2.20
CA ASP A 2 -11.93 -35.50 -3.37
C ASP A 2 -11.54 -34.50 -4.45
N ASP A 3 -10.61 -34.94 -5.30
CA ASP A 3 -10.34 -34.26 -6.55
C ASP A 3 -11.60 -34.38 -7.41
N THR A 4 -12.38 -33.31 -7.44
CA THR A 4 -13.55 -33.18 -8.32
C THR A 4 -13.03 -32.81 -9.71
N SER A 5 -12.18 -33.67 -10.27
CA SER A 5 -11.29 -33.38 -11.38
C SER A 5 -12.11 -33.02 -12.62
N ARG A 6 -11.89 -31.80 -13.11
CA ARG A 6 -12.25 -31.43 -14.49
C ARG A 6 -11.55 -32.43 -15.43
N CYS A 7 -12.26 -32.83 -16.49
CA CYS A 7 -11.65 -33.62 -17.56
C CYS A 7 -10.56 -32.75 -18.22
N ASP A 8 -9.36 -33.28 -18.44
CA ASP A 8 -8.28 -32.60 -19.20
C ASP A 8 -8.26 -33.03 -20.68
N GLU A 9 -9.41 -33.51 -21.18
CA GLU A 9 -9.60 -33.95 -22.57
C GLU A 9 -9.76 -32.76 -23.51
N TRP A 10 -9.18 -32.87 -24.70
CA TRP A 10 -9.21 -31.83 -25.73
C TRP A 10 -10.29 -32.14 -26.78
N TYR A 11 -11.06 -31.13 -27.17
CA TYR A 11 -12.18 -31.28 -28.10
C TYR A 11 -12.04 -30.30 -29.28
N HIS A 12 -12.38 -30.76 -30.48
CA HIS A 12 -12.59 -29.86 -31.61
C HIS A 12 -13.87 -29.03 -31.39
N THR A 13 -13.81 -27.74 -31.68
CA THR A 13 -14.91 -26.76 -31.47
C THR A 13 -16.20 -27.20 -32.15
N GLN A 14 -16.10 -27.70 -33.38
CA GLN A 14 -17.22 -28.24 -34.16
C GLN A 14 -17.86 -29.48 -33.51
N CYS A 15 -17.07 -30.37 -32.90
CA CYS A 15 -17.57 -31.57 -32.22
C CYS A 15 -18.32 -31.27 -30.92
N VAL A 16 -18.12 -30.08 -30.34
CA VAL A 16 -18.80 -29.64 -29.10
C VAL A 16 -19.79 -28.50 -29.35
N ASN A 17 -20.18 -28.29 -30.60
CA ASN A 17 -21.17 -27.29 -31.02
C ASN A 17 -20.79 -25.86 -30.57
N VAL A 18 -19.49 -25.54 -30.60
CA VAL A 18 -18.97 -24.18 -30.42
C VAL A 18 -18.57 -23.67 -31.79
N SER A 19 -19.24 -22.62 -32.28
CA SER A 19 -18.93 -22.03 -33.58
C SER A 19 -17.60 -21.28 -33.56
N ASP A 20 -16.89 -21.22 -34.69
CA ASP A 20 -15.56 -20.59 -34.75
C ASP A 20 -15.57 -19.10 -34.37
N VAL A 21 -16.71 -18.43 -34.57
CA VAL A 21 -16.92 -17.02 -34.19
C VAL A 21 -17.18 -16.84 -32.69
N GLU A 22 -17.64 -17.88 -31.99
CA GLU A 22 -17.96 -17.84 -30.56
C GLU A 22 -16.83 -18.38 -29.67
N ILE A 23 -15.79 -19.00 -30.24
CA ILE A 23 -14.65 -19.54 -29.49
C ILE A 23 -14.05 -18.49 -28.55
N ASP A 24 -13.84 -17.26 -29.04
CA ASP A 24 -13.27 -16.16 -28.26
C ASP A 24 -14.16 -15.71 -27.08
N LEU A 25 -15.44 -16.07 -27.11
CA LEU A 25 -16.41 -15.80 -26.05
C LEU A 25 -16.44 -16.88 -24.99
N VAL A 26 -15.81 -18.04 -25.19
CA VAL A 26 -15.72 -19.05 -24.15
C VAL A 26 -14.85 -18.51 -23.01
N ASP A 27 -15.41 -18.49 -21.80
CA ASP A 27 -14.70 -18.08 -20.59
C ASP A 27 -14.11 -19.31 -19.89
N GLN A 28 -14.98 -20.26 -19.58
CA GLN A 28 -14.60 -21.56 -19.05
C GLN A 28 -15.35 -22.65 -19.79
N PHE A 29 -14.62 -23.54 -20.48
CA PHE A 29 -15.21 -24.67 -21.17
C PHE A 29 -15.44 -25.85 -20.21
N MET A 30 -16.62 -26.46 -20.27
CA MET A 30 -16.94 -27.71 -19.57
C MET A 30 -17.35 -28.77 -20.58
N CYS A 31 -16.61 -29.89 -20.64
CA CYS A 31 -16.90 -30.95 -21.61
C CYS A 31 -18.30 -31.56 -21.37
N PRO A 32 -19.05 -31.96 -22.42
CA PRO A 32 -20.40 -32.53 -22.27
C PRO A 32 -20.48 -33.73 -21.29
N PRO A 33 -19.49 -34.63 -21.21
CA PRO A 33 -19.47 -35.67 -20.18
C PRO A 33 -19.41 -35.11 -18.75
N CYS A 34 -18.65 -34.04 -18.50
CA CYS A 34 -18.57 -33.38 -17.20
C CYS A 34 -19.90 -32.74 -16.80
N VAL A 35 -20.57 -32.07 -17.74
CA VAL A 35 -21.87 -31.42 -17.49
C VAL A 35 -22.96 -32.44 -17.17
N LYS A 36 -22.90 -33.65 -17.76
CA LYS A 36 -23.88 -34.72 -17.55
C LYS A 36 -23.64 -35.53 -16.27
N ARG A 37 -22.55 -35.33 -15.54
CA ARG A 37 -22.26 -36.10 -14.32
C ARG A 37 -23.19 -35.66 -13.18
N PRO A 38 -23.91 -36.58 -12.52
CA PRO A 38 -24.88 -36.25 -11.49
C PRO A 38 -24.25 -35.65 -10.21
N CYS A 39 -22.94 -35.80 -10.03
CA CYS A 39 -22.21 -35.22 -8.91
C CYS A 39 -21.96 -33.71 -9.03
N ASN A 40 -22.18 -33.08 -10.19
CA ASN A 40 -21.90 -31.65 -10.41
C ASN A 40 -23.00 -30.94 -11.25
N PRO A 41 -24.22 -30.78 -10.72
CA PRO A 41 -25.36 -30.23 -11.47
C PRO A 41 -25.18 -28.76 -11.89
N GLU A 42 -24.27 -28.01 -11.26
CA GLU A 42 -24.05 -26.59 -11.57
C GLU A 42 -22.99 -26.34 -12.65
N LEU A 43 -22.24 -27.38 -13.03
CA LEU A 43 -21.10 -27.28 -13.93
C LEU A 43 -21.58 -27.04 -15.36
N ARG A 44 -21.25 -25.88 -15.92
CA ARG A 44 -21.62 -25.48 -17.29
C ARG A 44 -20.54 -24.62 -17.90
N THR A 45 -20.44 -24.63 -19.22
CA THR A 45 -19.57 -23.69 -19.94
C THR A 45 -20.04 -22.27 -19.66
N THR A 46 -19.12 -21.42 -19.20
CA THR A 46 -19.38 -19.99 -18.99
C THR A 46 -18.87 -19.19 -20.19
N TRP A 47 -19.52 -18.05 -20.44
CA TRP A 47 -19.30 -17.24 -21.62
C TRP A 47 -19.04 -15.79 -21.24
N LYS A 48 -18.04 -15.20 -21.88
CA LYS A 48 -17.77 -13.76 -21.87
C LYS A 48 -18.88 -13.04 -22.61
N ARG A 49 -19.21 -11.83 -22.14
CA ARG A 49 -20.15 -10.97 -22.85
C ARG A 49 -19.53 -10.49 -24.15
N ARG A 50 -20.26 -10.62 -25.26
CA ARG A 50 -19.87 -10.11 -26.58
C ARG A 50 -19.89 -8.58 -26.63
N CYS A 51 -19.08 -8.00 -27.51
CA CYS A 51 -19.08 -6.57 -27.81
C CYS A 51 -20.47 -6.04 -28.18
N GLN A 52 -20.94 -5.00 -27.48
CA GLN A 52 -22.25 -4.40 -27.71
C GLN A 52 -22.44 -3.84 -29.13
N PHE A 53 -21.36 -3.38 -29.77
CA PHE A 53 -21.42 -2.92 -31.16
C PHE A 53 -21.77 -4.06 -32.12
N GLY A 54 -21.17 -5.24 -31.93
CA GLY A 54 -21.52 -6.42 -32.73
C GLY A 54 -22.93 -6.93 -32.48
N LEU A 55 -23.40 -6.86 -31.22
CA LEU A 55 -24.78 -7.23 -30.86
C LEU A 55 -25.85 -6.30 -31.45
N LYS A 56 -25.49 -5.04 -31.75
CA LYS A 56 -26.40 -4.04 -32.34
C LYS A 56 -26.32 -3.98 -33.87
N HIS A 57 -25.47 -4.80 -34.49
CA HIS A 57 -25.41 -4.90 -35.94
C HIS A 57 -26.74 -5.41 -36.51
N GLU A 58 -27.15 -4.96 -37.70
CA GLU A 58 -28.43 -5.35 -38.33
C GLU A 58 -28.63 -6.86 -38.40
N ASN A 59 -27.54 -7.58 -38.67
CA ASN A 59 -27.45 -9.02 -38.54
C ASN A 59 -26.33 -9.41 -37.55
N PRO A 60 -26.63 -9.65 -36.27
CA PRO A 60 -25.63 -9.94 -35.24
C PRO A 60 -24.84 -11.24 -35.49
N SER A 61 -25.43 -12.20 -36.21
CA SER A 61 -24.80 -13.49 -36.52
C SER A 61 -23.94 -13.44 -37.78
N SER A 62 -23.99 -12.34 -38.55
CA SER A 62 -23.16 -12.16 -39.74
C SER A 62 -21.66 -12.12 -39.40
N PRO A 63 -20.78 -12.62 -40.29
CA PRO A 63 -19.33 -12.41 -40.19
C PRO A 63 -18.92 -10.93 -40.16
N SER A 64 -19.77 -10.03 -40.65
CA SER A 64 -19.53 -8.57 -40.62
C SER A 64 -19.74 -7.95 -39.24
N ALA A 65 -20.40 -8.64 -38.31
CA ALA A 65 -20.62 -8.18 -36.95
C ALA A 65 -19.41 -8.48 -36.05
N CYS A 66 -19.14 -7.64 -35.06
CA CYS A 66 -18.01 -7.86 -34.16
C CYS A 66 -18.28 -8.99 -33.15
N HIS A 67 -17.54 -10.10 -33.22
CA HIS A 67 -17.69 -11.27 -32.32
C HIS A 67 -16.75 -11.27 -31.12
N LYS A 68 -15.89 -10.25 -30.97
CA LYS A 68 -14.93 -10.16 -29.87
C LYS A 68 -15.61 -9.97 -28.50
N PRO A 69 -15.04 -10.48 -27.41
CA PRO A 69 -15.52 -10.24 -26.05
C PRO A 69 -15.40 -8.76 -25.68
N CYS A 70 -16.33 -8.25 -24.87
CA CYS A 70 -16.22 -6.91 -24.30
C CYS A 70 -15.16 -6.88 -23.19
N ARG A 71 -14.66 -5.69 -22.84
CA ARG A 71 -13.72 -5.49 -21.72
C ARG A 71 -14.41 -5.57 -20.34
N GLY A 72 -15.50 -6.35 -20.22
CA GLY A 72 -16.21 -6.63 -18.98
C GLY A 72 -16.67 -5.38 -18.22
N ALA A 73 -16.22 -5.25 -16.98
CA ALA A 73 -16.54 -4.12 -16.10
C ALA A 73 -16.02 -2.77 -16.63
N PHE A 74 -15.00 -2.77 -17.49
CA PHE A 74 -14.36 -1.55 -18.00
C PHE A 74 -15.05 -0.97 -19.23
N SER A 75 -15.63 -1.81 -20.09
CA SER A 75 -16.34 -1.34 -21.28
C SER A 75 -17.31 -2.37 -21.83
N LYS A 76 -18.42 -1.87 -22.39
CA LYS A 76 -19.38 -2.66 -23.17
C LYS A 76 -18.86 -3.08 -24.54
N TYR A 77 -17.69 -2.55 -24.95
CA TYR A 77 -17.09 -2.77 -26.26
C TYR A 77 -15.75 -3.50 -26.14
N CYS A 78 -15.37 -4.23 -27.18
CA CYS A 78 -14.07 -4.90 -27.25
C CYS A 78 -12.91 -3.90 -27.41
N SER A 79 -13.14 -2.76 -28.07
CA SER A 79 -12.17 -1.70 -28.32
C SER A 79 -12.82 -0.32 -28.26
N ASP A 80 -11.99 0.72 -28.18
CA ASP A 80 -12.46 2.11 -28.21
C ASP A 80 -13.04 2.46 -29.57
N GLU A 81 -12.48 1.91 -30.66
CA GLU A 81 -13.02 2.05 -32.03
C GLU A 81 -14.47 1.54 -32.15
N CYS A 82 -14.76 0.34 -31.64
CA CYS A 82 -16.13 -0.19 -31.63
C CYS A 82 -17.06 0.66 -30.76
N GLY A 83 -16.55 1.23 -29.66
CA GLY A 83 -17.29 2.18 -28.83
C GLY A 83 -17.64 3.45 -29.57
N ILE A 84 -16.67 4.04 -30.29
CA ILE A 84 -16.84 5.26 -31.09
C ILE A 84 -17.83 5.01 -32.22
N LYS A 85 -17.68 3.93 -32.99
CA LYS A 85 -18.63 3.58 -34.08
C LYS A 85 -20.05 3.41 -33.54
N SER A 86 -20.22 2.76 -32.38
CA SER A 86 -21.52 2.62 -31.75
C SER A 86 -22.11 3.98 -31.31
N MET A 87 -21.30 4.91 -30.83
CA MET A 87 -21.77 6.26 -30.49
C MET A 87 -22.10 7.08 -31.72
N GLN A 88 -21.28 7.01 -32.78
CA GLN A 88 -21.52 7.68 -34.05
C GLN A 88 -22.87 7.26 -34.64
N GLN A 89 -23.15 5.96 -34.71
CA GLN A 89 -24.42 5.44 -35.20
C GLN A 89 -25.61 5.98 -34.39
N ARG A 90 -25.50 6.02 -33.05
CA ARG A 90 -26.55 6.58 -32.17
C ARG A 90 -26.77 8.07 -32.38
N ILE A 91 -25.69 8.83 -32.64
CA ILE A 91 -25.80 10.26 -32.94
C ILE A 91 -26.49 10.46 -34.28
N SER A 92 -26.12 9.68 -35.31
CA SER A 92 -26.77 9.74 -36.63
C SER A 92 -28.24 9.34 -36.58
N GLU A 93 -28.61 8.30 -35.82
CA GLU A 93 -30.02 7.93 -35.60
C GLU A 93 -30.82 9.05 -34.91
N TRP A 94 -30.19 9.74 -33.97
CA TRP A 94 -30.78 10.88 -33.28
C TRP A 94 -30.94 12.11 -34.19
N GLU A 95 -29.94 12.38 -35.05
CA GLU A 95 -30.02 13.42 -36.08
C GLU A 95 -31.14 13.12 -37.09
N ASN A 96 -31.25 11.87 -37.55
CA ASN A 96 -32.33 11.41 -38.43
C ASN A 96 -33.72 11.55 -37.79
N SER A 97 -33.79 11.56 -36.46
CA SER A 97 -35.02 11.77 -35.69
C SER A 97 -35.33 13.26 -35.41
N GLY A 98 -34.56 14.19 -36.01
CA GLY A 98 -34.74 15.65 -35.87
C GLY A 98 -33.87 16.31 -34.80
N GLY A 99 -32.88 15.62 -34.26
CA GLY A 99 -31.91 16.17 -33.30
C GLY A 99 -30.89 17.14 -33.92
N LYS A 100 -30.51 18.19 -33.20
CA LYS A 100 -29.48 19.17 -33.62
C LYS A 100 -28.16 18.95 -32.86
N ARG A 101 -27.08 18.64 -33.58
CA ARG A 101 -25.79 18.23 -33.01
C ARG A 101 -25.20 19.26 -32.04
N GLU A 102 -25.45 20.54 -32.28
CA GLU A 102 -24.98 21.66 -31.46
C GLU A 102 -25.59 21.61 -30.05
N VAL A 103 -26.88 21.27 -29.96
CA VAL A 103 -27.59 21.12 -28.69
C VAL A 103 -27.04 19.93 -27.91
N LEU A 104 -26.76 18.82 -28.60
CA LEU A 104 -26.17 17.64 -27.97
C LEU A 104 -24.77 17.95 -27.41
N TRP A 105 -23.94 18.66 -28.17
CA TRP A 105 -22.59 19.05 -27.75
C TRP A 105 -22.61 19.91 -26.47
N GLU A 106 -23.50 20.90 -26.40
CA GLU A 106 -23.62 21.76 -25.23
C GLU A 106 -23.95 20.99 -23.94
N VAL A 107 -24.70 19.89 -24.06
CA VAL A 107 -25.05 19.01 -22.93
C VAL A 107 -23.88 18.12 -22.51
N VAL A 108 -23.04 17.66 -23.45
CA VAL A 108 -22.02 16.65 -23.18
C VAL A 108 -20.58 17.18 -23.08
N LYS A 109 -20.32 18.45 -23.42
CA LYS A 109 -18.97 19.02 -23.44
C LYS A 109 -18.22 18.96 -22.11
N ASN A 110 -18.95 18.91 -20.99
CA ASN A 110 -18.39 18.79 -19.64
C ASN A 110 -18.52 17.37 -19.07
N ALA A 111 -18.85 16.38 -19.90
CA ALA A 111 -19.00 15.00 -19.46
C ALA A 111 -17.62 14.35 -19.27
N GLU A 112 -17.27 14.04 -18.03
CA GLU A 112 -16.05 13.28 -17.72
C GLU A 112 -16.27 11.77 -17.86
N LYS A 113 -15.19 11.04 -18.11
CA LYS A 113 -15.19 9.58 -18.12
C LYS A 113 -15.58 9.08 -16.72
N ARG A 114 -16.62 8.26 -16.62
CA ARG A 114 -16.93 7.59 -15.35
C ARG A 114 -15.83 6.59 -15.03
N GLU A 115 -15.02 6.92 -14.04
CA GLU A 115 -14.03 6.00 -13.48
C GLU A 115 -14.74 5.09 -12.47
N GLY A 116 -14.63 3.77 -12.69
CA GLY A 116 -15.17 2.77 -11.77
C GLY A 116 -14.17 2.52 -10.64
N ILE A 117 -14.63 2.59 -9.38
CA ILE A 117 -13.84 2.16 -8.23
C ILE A 117 -14.05 0.65 -8.07
N VAL A 118 -12.97 -0.14 -8.19
CA VAL A 118 -13.00 -1.58 -7.92
C VAL A 118 -12.71 -1.78 -6.43
N VAL A 119 -13.73 -2.17 -5.69
CA VAL A 119 -13.57 -2.60 -4.29
C VAL A 119 -13.29 -4.10 -4.31
N ARG A 120 -12.17 -4.54 -3.71
CA ARG A 120 -12.03 -5.95 -3.35
C ARG A 120 -13.05 -6.20 -2.24
N ALA A 121 -14.12 -6.92 -2.56
CA ALA A 121 -14.98 -7.46 -1.52
C ALA A 121 -14.17 -8.54 -0.81
N ASP A 122 -13.70 -8.26 0.39
CA ASP A 122 -13.32 -9.31 1.31
C ASP A 122 -14.55 -10.22 1.46
N PHE A 123 -14.35 -11.54 1.38
CA PHE A 123 -15.42 -12.54 1.29
C PHE A 123 -16.42 -12.41 2.45
N VAL A 124 -17.45 -11.58 2.27
CA VAL A 124 -18.65 -11.61 3.11
C VAL A 124 -19.48 -12.78 2.61
N LYS A 125 -19.72 -13.75 3.50
CA LYS A 125 -20.58 -14.92 3.24
C LYS A 125 -21.91 -14.47 2.60
N PRO A 126 -22.49 -15.26 1.67
CA PRO A 126 -23.69 -14.85 0.96
C PRO A 126 -24.82 -14.57 1.96
N LEU A 127 -25.32 -13.32 1.97
CA LEU A 127 -26.58 -13.01 2.63
C LEU A 127 -27.67 -13.84 1.96
N THR A 128 -28.36 -14.63 2.80
CA THR A 128 -29.57 -15.35 2.43
C THR A 128 -30.61 -14.36 1.91
N LEU A 129 -31.05 -14.59 0.68
CA LEU A 129 -32.22 -13.95 0.09
C LEU A 129 -33.46 -14.34 0.91
N VAL A 130 -33.87 -13.48 1.83
CA VAL A 130 -35.24 -13.49 2.33
C VAL A 130 -36.06 -12.67 1.35
N THR A 131 -36.81 -13.37 0.51
CA THR A 131 -37.89 -12.82 -0.28
C THR A 131 -38.96 -12.32 0.68
N ASN A 132 -39.21 -11.01 0.72
CA ASN A 132 -40.55 -10.50 1.02
C ASN A 132 -40.81 -9.22 0.24
N GLY A 133 -41.92 -9.26 -0.51
CA GLY A 133 -42.32 -8.26 -1.47
C GLY A 133 -42.47 -6.87 -0.85
N SER A 134 -41.69 -5.94 -1.36
CA SER A 134 -42.06 -4.53 -1.40
C SER A 134 -41.46 -3.97 -2.68
N ARG A 135 -42.34 -3.36 -3.47
CA ARG A 135 -42.05 -2.72 -4.76
C ARG A 135 -40.87 -1.77 -4.57
N PRO A 136 -39.79 -1.84 -5.37
CA PRO A 136 -38.72 -0.87 -5.22
C PRO A 136 -39.25 0.48 -5.69
N GLU A 137 -39.54 1.36 -4.74
CA GLU A 137 -39.62 2.80 -5.02
C GLU A 137 -38.35 3.20 -5.76
N GLU A 138 -38.55 3.91 -6.86
CA GLU A 138 -37.51 4.52 -7.67
C GLU A 138 -36.53 5.23 -6.74
N ARG A 139 -35.35 4.62 -6.56
CA ARG A 139 -34.20 5.31 -6.00
C ARG A 139 -33.89 6.47 -6.93
N ARG A 140 -34.41 7.65 -6.57
CA ARG A 140 -34.01 8.95 -7.11
C ARG A 140 -32.49 8.93 -7.28
N ALA A 141 -32.05 9.01 -8.53
CA ALA A 141 -30.65 9.10 -8.88
C ALA A 141 -30.00 10.17 -8.00
N SER A 142 -29.06 9.76 -7.16
CA SER A 142 -28.30 10.67 -6.32
C SER A 142 -27.61 11.69 -7.21
N ARG A 143 -27.68 12.97 -6.81
CA ARG A 143 -27.10 14.11 -7.54
C ARG A 143 -25.60 13.84 -7.84
N PRO A 144 -25.07 14.31 -8.99
CA PRO A 144 -23.66 14.10 -9.40
C PRO A 144 -22.62 14.43 -8.33
N ASP A 145 -22.91 15.42 -7.49
CA ASP A 145 -22.05 15.90 -6.39
C ASP A 145 -21.74 14.85 -5.31
N ALA A 146 -22.62 13.88 -5.10
CA ALA A 146 -22.42 12.85 -4.08
C ALA A 146 -21.34 11.82 -4.49
N ALA A 147 -21.06 11.69 -5.78
CA ALA A 147 -20.00 10.80 -6.27
C ALA A 147 -18.61 11.43 -6.07
N GLY A 148 -18.46 12.73 -6.32
CA GLY A 148 -17.21 13.48 -6.10
C GLY A 148 -16.82 13.53 -4.62
N LYS A 149 -17.78 13.80 -3.73
CA LYS A 149 -17.53 13.80 -2.27
C LYS A 149 -17.07 12.43 -1.75
N ARG A 150 -17.74 11.35 -2.18
CA ARG A 150 -17.35 9.97 -1.81
C ARG A 150 -15.96 9.58 -2.33
N ARG A 151 -15.54 10.12 -3.49
CA ARG A 151 -14.20 9.89 -4.04
C ARG A 151 -13.12 10.56 -3.21
N VAL A 152 -13.33 11.83 -2.84
CA VAL A 152 -12.40 12.58 -1.99
C VAL A 152 -12.25 11.92 -0.61
N GLU A 153 -13.37 11.55 0.00
CA GLU A 153 -13.41 10.86 1.29
C GLU A 153 -12.65 9.53 1.26
N TRP A 154 -12.78 8.75 0.18
CA TRP A 154 -12.05 7.51 0.01
C TRP A 154 -10.54 7.70 -0.18
N GLU A 155 -10.13 8.66 -1.02
CA GLU A 155 -8.71 8.93 -1.26
C GLU A 155 -8.03 9.42 0.03
N ILE A 156 -8.70 10.27 0.80
CA ILE A 156 -8.24 10.69 2.14
C ILE A 156 -8.17 9.49 3.08
N GLY A 157 -9.20 8.64 3.11
CA GLY A 157 -9.21 7.43 3.94
C GLY A 157 -8.03 6.51 3.63
N ARG A 158 -7.73 6.29 2.34
CA ARG A 158 -6.56 5.51 1.91
C ARG A 158 -5.25 6.15 2.34
N LEU A 159 -5.10 7.46 2.17
CA LEU A 159 -3.88 8.19 2.56
C LEU A 159 -3.70 8.21 4.08
N ASN A 160 -4.78 8.27 4.86
CA ASN A 160 -4.71 8.20 6.32
C ASN A 160 -4.22 6.82 6.80
N VAL A 161 -4.66 5.73 6.19
CA VAL A 161 -4.12 4.38 6.51
C VAL A 161 -2.63 4.32 6.21
N GLN A 162 -2.20 4.83 5.05
CA GLN A 162 -0.77 4.89 4.71
C GLN A 162 0.03 5.80 5.65
N LEU A 163 -0.58 6.90 6.11
CA LEU A 163 0.05 7.80 7.08
C LEU A 163 0.25 7.09 8.43
N GLU A 164 -0.76 6.35 8.90
CA GLU A 164 -0.69 5.61 10.16
C GLU A 164 0.39 4.52 10.12
N GLU A 165 0.49 3.79 9.01
CA GLU A 165 1.57 2.81 8.79
C GLU A 165 2.95 3.47 8.87
N VAL A 166 3.17 4.57 8.14
CA VAL A 166 4.46 5.29 8.15
C VAL A 166 4.78 5.90 9.51
N VAL A 167 3.77 6.42 10.22
CA VAL A 167 3.93 6.95 11.58
C VAL A 167 4.34 5.83 12.54
N THR A 168 3.68 4.67 12.45
CA THR A 168 3.99 3.51 13.28
C THR A 168 5.41 3.01 13.03
N GLU A 169 5.81 2.85 11.76
CA GLU A 169 7.17 2.50 11.36
C GLU A 169 8.20 3.52 11.89
N ARG A 170 7.92 4.81 11.77
CA ARG A 170 8.79 5.87 12.28
C ARG A 170 8.99 5.78 13.79
N GLU A 171 7.92 5.56 14.54
CA GLU A 171 8.01 5.42 16.00
C GLU A 171 8.73 4.13 16.44
N MET A 172 8.70 3.06 15.63
CA MET A 172 9.54 1.89 15.86
C MET A 172 11.03 2.21 15.66
N VAL A 173 11.38 2.82 14.52
CA VAL A 173 12.76 3.21 14.21
C VAL A 173 13.32 4.24 15.21
N LYS A 174 12.48 5.12 15.77
CA LYS A 174 12.90 6.02 16.85
C LYS A 174 13.31 5.27 18.12
N ARG A 175 12.56 4.23 18.50
CA ARG A 175 12.92 3.40 19.67
C ARG A 175 14.22 2.63 19.42
N GLU A 176 14.45 2.16 18.20
CA GLU A 176 15.75 1.60 17.79
C GLU A 176 16.87 2.64 17.88
N MET A 177 16.62 3.88 17.44
CA MET A 177 17.57 4.98 17.56
C MET A 177 17.95 5.25 19.02
N ASP A 178 16.99 5.26 19.94
CA ASP A 178 17.28 5.45 21.38
C ASP A 178 18.26 4.39 21.90
N THR A 179 18.09 3.13 21.47
CA THR A 179 19.02 2.03 21.78
C THR A 179 20.42 2.27 21.20
N VAL A 180 20.51 2.74 19.96
CA VAL A 180 21.80 3.08 19.33
C VAL A 180 22.49 4.23 20.08
N LEU A 181 21.75 5.25 20.50
CA LEU A 181 22.28 6.37 21.28
C LEU A 181 22.76 5.94 22.67
N TRP A 182 22.06 5.02 23.34
CA TRP A 182 22.54 4.44 24.59
C TRP A 182 23.84 3.66 24.40
N ARG A 183 23.93 2.84 23.34
CA ARG A 183 25.17 2.13 22.99
C ARG A 183 26.32 3.11 22.74
N GLU A 184 26.08 4.17 21.96
CA GLU A 184 27.08 5.19 21.63
C GLU A 184 27.62 5.81 22.91
N LYS A 185 26.72 6.22 23.80
CA LYS A 185 27.07 6.83 25.07
C LYS A 185 27.88 5.89 25.97
N VAL A 186 27.52 4.61 26.03
CA VAL A 186 28.29 3.62 26.83
C VAL A 186 29.65 3.34 26.22
N VAL A 187 29.79 3.29 24.89
CA VAL A 187 31.09 3.16 24.23
C VAL A 187 32.00 4.33 24.61
N ASP A 188 31.49 5.56 24.53
CA ASP A 188 32.24 6.76 24.89
C ASP A 188 32.66 6.75 26.36
N LEU A 189 31.72 6.51 27.28
CA LEU A 189 32.00 6.48 28.71
C LEU A 189 32.95 5.34 29.11
N ALA A 190 32.83 4.17 28.47
CA ALA A 190 33.75 3.07 28.70
C ALA A 190 35.15 3.37 28.17
N ALA A 191 35.26 4.05 27.03
CA ALA A 191 36.53 4.45 26.44
C ALA A 191 37.23 5.51 27.31
N GLU A 192 36.49 6.53 27.75
CA GLU A 192 36.98 7.57 28.66
C GLU A 192 37.46 6.96 29.99
N ARG A 193 36.67 6.06 30.59
CA ARG A 193 37.10 5.31 31.78
C ARG A 193 38.41 4.59 31.53
N ALA A 194 38.53 3.84 30.42
CA ALA A 194 39.72 3.05 30.10
C ALA A 194 40.99 3.92 30.02
N GLU A 195 40.87 5.15 29.53
CA GLU A 195 41.97 6.11 29.49
C GLU A 195 42.36 6.60 30.89
N TYR A 196 41.37 6.93 31.73
CA TYR A 196 41.61 7.42 33.09
C TYR A 196 42.24 6.36 34.01
N VAL A 197 41.76 5.12 33.96
CA VAL A 197 42.23 4.06 34.87
C VAL A 197 43.45 3.28 34.37
N ASP A 198 43.93 3.55 33.16
CA ASP A 198 45.03 2.84 32.46
C ASP A 198 44.85 1.30 32.39
N GLN A 199 43.60 0.84 32.33
CA GLN A 199 43.22 -0.58 32.21
C GLN A 199 42.53 -0.85 30.87
N CYS A 200 42.20 -2.12 30.61
CA CYS A 200 41.48 -2.54 29.41
C CYS A 200 40.15 -1.78 29.24
N GLY A 201 39.38 -1.65 30.32
CA GLY A 201 38.15 -0.84 30.38
C GLY A 201 36.95 -1.35 29.57
N TRP A 202 37.08 -2.46 28.85
CA TRP A 202 35.96 -3.10 28.11
C TRP A 202 34.75 -3.31 29.01
N ASP A 203 33.60 -2.73 28.66
CA ASP A 203 32.34 -2.92 29.38
C ASP A 203 31.58 -4.12 28.80
N GLN A 204 31.26 -5.11 29.63
CA GLN A 204 30.55 -6.31 29.19
C GLN A 204 29.16 -6.00 28.62
N ARG A 205 28.54 -4.89 29.04
CA ARG A 205 27.21 -4.47 28.60
C ARG A 205 27.19 -3.97 27.15
N LEU A 206 28.37 -3.73 26.55
CA LEU A 206 28.50 -3.54 25.10
C LEU A 206 28.10 -4.79 24.28
N CYS A 207 27.93 -5.94 24.93
CA CYS A 207 27.41 -7.15 24.31
C CYS A 207 25.89 -7.32 24.45
N PHE A 208 25.18 -6.40 25.10
CA PHE A 208 23.73 -6.50 25.25
C PHE A 208 23.03 -6.53 23.88
N GLY A 209 22.11 -7.49 23.74
CA GLY A 209 21.19 -7.59 22.63
C GLY A 209 20.16 -6.45 22.63
N GLU A 210 19.36 -6.36 21.58
CA GLU A 210 18.38 -5.28 21.42
C GLU A 210 17.35 -5.26 22.57
N GLU A 211 16.81 -6.41 22.96
CA GLU A 211 15.86 -6.52 24.08
C GLU A 211 16.46 -6.05 25.41
N GLU A 212 17.70 -6.43 25.69
CA GLU A 212 18.41 -6.03 26.92
C GLU A 212 18.65 -4.51 26.96
N TRP A 213 18.93 -3.88 25.82
CA TRP A 213 19.04 -2.42 25.77
C TRP A 213 17.71 -1.72 25.96
N VAL A 214 16.63 -2.27 25.42
CA VAL A 214 15.27 -1.73 25.62
C VAL A 214 14.90 -1.76 27.10
N ASP A 215 15.22 -2.86 27.79
CA ASP A 215 14.84 -3.05 29.18
C ASP A 215 15.77 -2.32 30.17
N PHE A 216 17.08 -2.35 29.93
CA PHE A 216 18.09 -1.90 30.91
C PHE A 216 18.91 -0.68 30.47
N GLY A 217 18.74 -0.19 29.23
CA GLY A 217 19.64 0.84 28.66
C GLY A 217 19.72 2.13 29.46
N ALA A 218 18.60 2.58 30.02
CA ALA A 218 18.55 3.74 30.90
C ALA A 218 19.33 3.51 32.21
N GLU A 219 19.08 2.39 32.89
CA GLU A 219 19.76 2.00 34.14
C GLU A 219 21.28 1.85 33.95
N VAL A 220 21.69 1.37 32.76
CA VAL A 220 23.12 1.28 32.40
C VAL A 220 23.77 2.65 32.40
N LEU A 221 23.10 3.69 31.87
CA LEU A 221 23.63 5.05 31.88
C LEU A 221 23.65 5.66 33.29
N GLU A 222 22.59 5.49 34.06
CA GLU A 222 22.51 5.95 35.46
C GLU A 222 23.67 5.39 36.30
N SER A 223 24.07 4.13 36.05
CA SER A 223 25.21 3.50 36.76
C SER A 223 26.57 4.18 36.56
N TYR A 224 26.72 4.99 35.50
CA TYR A 224 27.91 5.82 35.28
C TYR A 224 27.81 7.17 36.01
N GLU A 225 26.61 7.71 36.17
CA GLU A 225 26.37 9.00 36.85
C GLU A 225 26.53 8.86 38.36
N GLU A 226 25.98 7.80 38.97
CA GLU A 226 26.06 7.55 40.42
C GLU A 226 27.51 7.35 40.93
N LYS A 227 28.42 6.86 40.08
CA LYS A 227 29.85 6.73 40.43
C LYS A 227 30.61 8.05 40.34
N GLY A 228 30.10 9.04 39.59
CA GLY A 228 30.69 10.38 39.49
C GLY A 228 30.46 11.25 40.73
N GLU A 229 29.44 10.96 41.53
CA GLU A 229 29.04 11.76 42.70
C GLU A 229 29.58 11.24 44.05
N ARG A 230 30.25 10.09 44.09
CA ARG A 230 30.93 9.62 45.32
C ARG A 230 32.24 10.36 45.56
N THR A 231 32.13 11.61 46.03
CA THR A 231 33.20 12.31 46.74
C THR A 231 33.46 11.64 48.10
N ASP A 232 34.61 10.98 48.20
CA ASP A 232 35.51 10.75 49.36
C ASP A 232 35.04 10.43 50.79
N GLU A 233 33.76 10.28 51.14
CA GLU A 233 33.38 9.88 52.51
C GLU A 233 32.23 8.86 52.55
N ALA A 234 32.55 7.57 52.44
CA ALA A 234 31.64 6.53 52.95
C ALA A 234 32.41 5.28 53.41
N MET A 235 32.21 4.97 54.69
CA MET A 235 32.87 3.94 55.48
C MET A 235 32.81 2.54 54.85
N GLN A 236 33.92 1.84 55.01
CA GLN A 236 34.13 0.44 54.66
C GLN A 236 33.21 -0.46 55.50
N VAL A 237 32.16 -1.00 54.89
CA VAL A 237 31.40 -2.14 55.44
C VAL A 237 31.94 -3.40 54.77
N ASP A 238 32.66 -4.19 55.56
CA ASP A 238 33.17 -5.50 55.18
C ASP A 238 32.00 -6.50 55.14
N GLY A 239 31.62 -6.89 53.93
CA GLY A 239 30.42 -7.70 53.69
C GLY A 239 30.19 -7.97 52.21
N SER A 240 31.14 -8.64 51.56
CA SER A 240 30.97 -9.46 50.34
C SER A 240 29.93 -8.99 49.30
N SER A 241 29.89 -7.70 48.95
CA SER A 241 29.28 -7.29 47.69
C SER A 241 30.33 -7.46 46.61
N ALA A 242 30.41 -8.68 46.08
CA ALA A 242 30.97 -8.92 44.76
C ALA A 242 30.03 -8.24 43.74
N HIS A 243 29.95 -6.91 43.76
CA HIS A 243 29.53 -6.16 42.59
C HIS A 243 30.52 -6.56 41.50
N CYS A 244 30.07 -7.44 40.59
CA CYS A 244 30.83 -7.79 39.41
C CYS A 244 31.34 -6.49 38.80
N GLU A 245 32.66 -6.32 38.71
CA GLU A 245 33.26 -5.28 37.90
C GLU A 245 32.78 -5.55 36.47
N TRP A 246 31.73 -4.85 36.06
CA TRP A 246 31.09 -4.99 34.75
C TRP A 246 32.00 -4.52 33.61
N TRP A 247 33.20 -4.05 33.95
CA TRP A 247 34.28 -3.77 33.01
C TRP A 247 35.52 -4.63 33.27
N CYS A 248 36.31 -4.84 32.23
CA CYS A 248 37.57 -5.57 32.31
C CYS A 248 38.67 -4.72 32.96
N THR A 249 39.16 -5.16 34.13
CA THR A 249 40.30 -4.57 34.85
C THR A 249 41.67 -5.09 34.41
N GLY A 250 41.72 -5.78 33.26
CA GLY A 250 42.97 -6.26 32.67
C GLY A 250 43.91 -5.14 32.23
N LYS A 251 45.12 -5.50 31.77
CA LYS A 251 46.10 -4.54 31.24
C LYS A 251 45.50 -3.72 30.09
N LYS A 252 45.92 -2.46 29.94
CA LYS A 252 45.50 -1.54 28.85
C LYS A 252 45.47 -2.20 27.46
N LYS A 253 46.47 -3.03 27.15
CA LYS A 253 46.53 -3.85 25.93
C LYS A 253 46.12 -5.29 26.22
N CYS A 254 44.84 -5.49 26.56
CA CYS A 254 44.30 -6.82 26.82
C CYS A 254 44.10 -7.59 25.51
N GLU A 255 44.63 -8.82 25.42
CA GLU A 255 44.49 -9.65 24.22
C GLU A 255 43.05 -10.08 23.94
N ARG A 256 42.21 -10.22 24.98
CA ARG A 256 40.79 -10.61 24.84
C ARG A 256 39.91 -9.53 24.24
N HIS A 257 40.28 -8.27 24.40
CA HIS A 257 39.50 -7.12 23.91
C HIS A 257 40.40 -6.20 23.07
N ALA A 258 41.27 -6.78 22.24
CA ALA A 258 42.20 -6.00 21.46
C ALA A 258 41.46 -5.09 20.48
N GLY A 259 41.69 -3.77 20.60
CA GLY A 259 41.12 -2.77 19.69
C GLY A 259 39.62 -2.51 19.85
N TRP A 260 39.03 -2.93 20.98
CA TRP A 260 37.59 -2.84 21.21
C TRP A 260 37.02 -1.42 21.06
N GLN A 261 37.77 -0.38 21.47
CA GLN A 261 37.30 1.01 21.36
C GLN A 261 37.01 1.36 19.89
N LYS A 262 37.99 1.17 19.01
CA LYS A 262 37.86 1.51 17.58
C LYS A 262 36.77 0.69 16.91
N LEU A 263 36.67 -0.60 17.24
CA LEU A 263 35.67 -1.49 16.67
C LEU A 263 34.25 -1.04 17.08
N ARG A 264 34.01 -0.86 18.38
CA ARG A 264 32.68 -0.51 18.89
C ARG A 264 32.25 0.89 18.48
N THR A 265 33.16 1.86 18.46
CA THR A 265 32.87 3.21 17.94
C THR A 265 32.47 3.16 16.46
N ALA A 266 33.17 2.37 15.64
CA ALA A 266 32.83 2.24 14.22
C ALA A 266 31.48 1.53 14.00
N GLU A 267 31.20 0.46 14.75
CA GLU A 267 29.91 -0.25 14.71
C GLU A 267 28.74 0.68 15.07
N VAL A 268 28.82 1.36 16.21
CA VAL A 268 27.72 2.23 16.66
C VAL A 268 27.54 3.47 15.77
N SER A 269 28.63 4.01 15.21
CA SER A 269 28.56 5.09 14.22
C SER A 269 27.83 4.65 12.96
N PHE A 270 28.10 3.44 12.48
CA PHE A 270 27.43 2.88 11.31
C PHE A 270 25.94 2.64 11.57
N ASP A 271 25.61 2.04 12.72
CA ASP A 271 24.22 1.79 13.11
C ASP A 271 23.44 3.11 13.24
N LYS A 272 24.07 4.14 13.81
CA LYS A 272 23.50 5.49 13.92
C LYS A 272 23.22 6.10 12.56
N GLU A 273 24.22 6.13 11.67
CA GLU A 273 24.04 6.66 10.30
C GLU A 273 22.94 5.93 9.52
N MET A 274 22.89 4.59 9.64
CA MET A 274 21.85 3.78 9.00
C MET A 274 20.46 4.14 9.53
N THR A 275 20.31 4.20 10.85
CA THR A 275 19.02 4.45 11.52
C THR A 275 18.56 5.88 11.28
N GLU A 276 19.46 6.87 11.31
CA GLU A 276 19.19 8.27 10.93
C GLU A 276 18.71 8.36 9.48
N GLY A 277 19.36 7.63 8.57
CA GLY A 277 18.98 7.57 7.16
C GLY A 277 17.58 6.99 6.93
N ILE A 278 17.19 5.96 7.68
CA ILE A 278 15.83 5.39 7.63
C ILE A 278 14.81 6.39 8.20
N LEU A 279 15.12 7.00 9.35
CA LEU A 279 14.24 7.97 10.00
C LEU A 279 13.99 9.20 9.10
N LEU A 280 15.02 9.67 8.38
CA LEU A 280 14.90 10.75 7.41
C LEU A 280 13.94 10.38 6.26
N LYS A 281 14.05 9.17 5.72
CA LYS A 281 13.16 8.69 4.65
C LYS A 281 11.71 8.62 5.12
N LEU A 282 11.47 8.07 6.31
CA LEU A 282 10.12 7.95 6.88
C LEU A 282 9.50 9.33 7.18
N THR A 283 10.26 10.25 7.76
CA THR A 283 9.79 11.62 8.04
C THR A 283 9.51 12.42 6.77
N THR A 284 10.30 12.26 5.71
CA THR A 284 9.99 12.86 4.40
C THR A 284 8.71 12.28 3.82
N ARG A 285 8.56 10.95 3.81
CA ARG A 285 7.36 10.27 3.29
C ARG A 285 6.09 10.68 4.04
N GLU A 286 6.17 10.79 5.37
CA GLU A 286 5.08 11.29 6.21
C GLU A 286 4.65 12.71 5.81
N ARG A 287 5.60 13.63 5.62
CA ARG A 287 5.33 15.01 5.20
C ARG A 287 4.66 15.05 3.83
N GLU A 288 5.12 14.22 2.88
CA GLU A 288 4.52 14.12 1.54
C GLU A 288 3.07 13.62 1.59
N ILE A 289 2.77 12.59 2.41
CA ILE A 289 1.41 12.08 2.57
C ILE A 289 0.51 13.14 3.21
N ARG A 290 0.97 13.82 4.28
CA ARG A 290 0.21 14.91 4.92
C ARG A 290 -0.07 16.04 3.94
N LYS A 291 0.94 16.47 3.19
CA LYS A 291 0.78 17.50 2.15
C LYS A 291 -0.24 17.08 1.10
N ARG A 292 -0.21 15.82 0.65
CA ARG A 292 -1.18 15.31 -0.31
C ARG A 292 -2.61 15.30 0.24
N ILE A 293 -2.79 14.95 1.52
CA ILE A 293 -4.10 15.05 2.19
C ILE A 293 -4.56 16.52 2.23
N GLU A 294 -3.67 17.44 2.59
CA GLU A 294 -3.94 18.88 2.61
C GLU A 294 -4.34 19.41 1.22
N ASP A 295 -3.60 19.04 0.17
CA ASP A 295 -3.87 19.44 -1.22
C ASP A 295 -5.26 18.97 -1.70
N ILE A 296 -5.70 17.79 -1.25
CA ILE A 296 -7.03 17.24 -1.56
C ILE A 296 -8.13 17.99 -0.79
N LEU A 297 -7.89 18.32 0.48
CA LEU A 297 -8.84 19.04 1.33
C LEU A 297 -8.98 20.53 0.95
N TYR A 298 -7.87 21.15 0.54
CA TYR A 298 -7.78 22.59 0.26
C TYR A 298 -7.10 22.86 -1.10
N PRO A 299 -7.75 22.60 -2.24
CA PRO A 299 -7.14 22.77 -3.56
C PRO A 299 -6.70 24.21 -3.90
N GLN A 300 -7.21 25.20 -3.16
CA GLN A 300 -7.00 26.63 -3.42
C GLN A 300 -5.68 27.17 -2.83
N THR A 301 -5.08 26.51 -1.84
CA THR A 301 -3.81 26.94 -1.22
C THR A 301 -2.59 26.62 -2.07
N SER A 302 -2.70 25.64 -2.97
CA SER A 302 -1.60 25.23 -3.88
C SER A 302 -1.46 26.10 -5.13
N GLN A 303 -2.43 26.97 -5.46
CA GLN A 303 -2.36 27.87 -6.64
C GLN A 303 -1.76 29.25 -6.33
N THR A 304 -1.69 29.67 -5.06
CA THR A 304 -1.29 31.04 -4.68
C THR A 304 0.22 31.29 -4.66
N VAL A 305 1.06 30.28 -4.90
CA VAL A 305 2.53 30.43 -4.85
C VAL A 305 3.17 30.75 -6.21
N GLN A 306 2.42 30.73 -7.32
CA GLN A 306 2.95 31.10 -8.64
C GLN A 306 2.36 32.41 -9.17
N SER A 307 3.09 33.50 -8.91
CA SER A 307 3.27 34.72 -9.74
C SER A 307 2.92 36.05 -9.03
N PRO A 308 3.90 36.93 -8.76
CA PRO A 308 3.69 38.36 -8.91
C PRO A 308 3.88 38.72 -10.39
N ARG A 309 2.79 39.09 -11.07
CA ARG A 309 2.86 39.74 -12.38
C ARG A 309 3.44 41.14 -12.19
N LEU A 310 4.68 41.35 -12.62
CA LEU A 310 5.27 42.68 -12.80
C LEU A 310 4.55 43.38 -13.96
N ASN A 311 3.53 44.18 -13.64
CA ASN A 311 3.00 45.19 -14.55
C ASN A 311 3.87 46.45 -14.46
N GLY A 312 4.87 46.56 -15.32
CA GLY A 312 5.58 47.81 -15.59
C GLY A 312 5.15 48.34 -16.95
N ARG A 313 4.21 49.30 -16.98
CA ARG A 313 3.83 50.04 -18.18
C ARG A 313 4.22 51.52 -17.98
N SER A 314 5.01 52.01 -18.94
CA SER A 314 5.06 53.39 -19.44
C SER A 314 5.53 54.52 -18.52
N SER A 315 6.73 55.02 -18.80
CA SER A 315 6.97 56.42 -19.19
C SER A 315 8.15 56.48 -20.15
#